data_AF-A0A060CF22-F1
#
_entry.id   AF-A0A060CF22-F1
#
_cell.length_a   1.000
_cell.length_b   1.000
_cell.length_c   1.000
_cell.angle_alpha   90.00
_cell.angle_beta   90.00
_cell.angle_gamma   90.00
#
_symmetry.space_group_name_H-M   'P 1'
#
loop_
_entity.id
_entity.type
_entity.pdbx_description
1 polymer ?
#
loop_
_entity_poly.entity_id
_entity_poly.type
_entity_poly.pdbx_seq_one_letter_code
_entity_poly.pdbx_strand_id
1 'polypeptide(L)'
;MRDTKGVHNFIYAISPQMDSSKTTDDFYYRWPGDDYVDFIGMDSYQGINNTVFVTNLKALVNASRAKLKPCGVTETGVEGFSKSRLLDYKYFSSDDRPKSQHD
;
A
#
# COMPACT_ATOMS: atom_id res chain seq x y z
N MET A 1 -2.01 -6.46 -23.30
CA MET A 1 -1.53 -7.75 -22.74
C MET A 1 -2.66 -8.76 -22.67
N ARG A 2 -3.72 -8.51 -21.90
CA ARG A 2 -4.92 -9.37 -21.83
C ARG A 2 -5.55 -9.67 -23.20
N ASP A 3 -6.05 -8.66 -23.91
CA ASP A 3 -6.96 -8.89 -25.04
C ASP A 3 -6.23 -9.22 -26.36
N THR A 4 -5.16 -8.49 -26.69
CA THR A 4 -4.41 -8.70 -27.96
C THR A 4 -3.36 -9.81 -27.87
N LYS A 5 -2.76 -10.03 -26.69
CA LYS A 5 -1.66 -11.00 -26.50
C LYS A 5 -2.10 -12.26 -25.75
N GLY A 6 -3.35 -12.33 -25.26
CA GLY A 6 -3.92 -13.53 -24.63
C GLY A 6 -3.27 -13.91 -23.30
N VAL A 7 -2.61 -12.97 -22.62
CA VAL A 7 -1.96 -13.22 -21.32
C VAL A 7 -3.03 -13.40 -20.24
N HIS A 8 -2.98 -14.51 -19.51
CA HIS A 8 -4.01 -14.95 -18.56
C HIS A 8 -3.46 -15.29 -17.17
N ASN A 9 -2.20 -14.93 -16.90
CA ASN A 9 -1.49 -15.18 -15.64
C ASN A 9 -0.96 -13.89 -15.00
N PHE A 10 -1.53 -12.73 -15.34
CA PHE A 10 -1.19 -11.43 -14.77
C PHE A 10 -2.25 -10.97 -13.79
N ILE A 11 -1.79 -10.24 -12.78
CA ILE A 11 -2.60 -9.40 -11.89
C ILE A 11 -2.18 -7.96 -12.16
N TYR A 12 -3.13 -7.06 -12.37
CA TYR A 12 -2.87 -5.65 -12.64
C TYR A 12 -3.00 -4.82 -11.37
N ALA A 13 -1.89 -4.29 -10.87
CA ALA A 13 -1.85 -3.40 -9.70
C ALA A 13 -1.72 -1.94 -10.13
N ILE A 14 -2.38 -1.04 -9.38
CA ILE A 14 -2.13 0.41 -9.45
C ILE A 14 -1.55 0.89 -8.12
N SER A 15 -0.41 1.58 -8.14
CA SER A 15 0.31 2.01 -6.95
C SER A 15 0.68 3.50 -7.02
N PRO A 16 -0.19 4.41 -6.59
CA PRO A 16 0.17 5.83 -6.51
C PRO A 16 1.20 6.10 -5.39
N GLN A 17 2.01 7.15 -5.59
CA GLN A 17 2.92 7.69 -4.57
C GLN A 17 2.14 8.30 -3.40
N MET A 18 2.49 7.87 -2.19
CA MET A 18 1.78 8.17 -0.95
C MET A 18 2.75 8.71 0.12
N ASP A 19 3.68 9.60 -0.23
CA ASP A 19 4.70 10.16 0.70
C ASP A 19 4.25 11.38 1.51
N SER A 20 2.98 11.76 1.41
CA SER A 20 2.36 12.81 2.22
C SER A 20 1.01 12.30 2.71
N SER A 21 0.41 12.95 3.72
CA SER A 21 -0.94 12.57 4.16
C SER A 21 -1.92 12.68 2.98
N LYS A 22 -2.56 11.57 2.65
CA LYS A 22 -3.53 11.43 1.56
C LYS A 22 -4.90 11.03 2.08
N THR A 23 -5.88 11.18 1.22
CA THR A 23 -7.26 10.77 1.37
C THR A 23 -7.56 9.55 0.50
N THR A 24 -8.73 8.95 0.68
CA THR A 24 -9.21 7.86 -0.19
C THR A 24 -9.27 8.29 -1.66
N ASP A 25 -9.68 9.53 -1.94
CA ASP A 25 -9.87 10.01 -3.32
C ASP A 25 -8.54 10.21 -4.07
N ASP A 26 -7.43 10.39 -3.35
CA ASP A 26 -6.10 10.45 -3.96
C ASP A 26 -5.74 9.13 -4.67
N PHE A 27 -6.27 7.98 -4.24
CA PHE A 27 -6.12 6.70 -4.94
C PHE A 27 -6.85 6.67 -6.30
N TYR A 28 -7.82 7.56 -6.51
CA TYR A 28 -8.64 7.57 -7.71
C TYR A 28 -8.19 8.58 -8.77
N TYR A 29 -7.22 9.44 -8.47
CA TYR A 29 -6.78 10.50 -9.38
C TYR A 29 -6.38 10.00 -10.78
N ARG A 30 -5.76 8.81 -10.87
CA ARG A 30 -5.38 8.15 -12.12
C ARG A 30 -6.05 6.80 -12.31
N TRP A 31 -7.23 6.61 -11.74
CA TRP A 31 -7.95 5.35 -11.82
C TRP A 31 -8.36 5.03 -13.27
N PRO A 32 -7.88 3.92 -13.85
CA PRO A 32 -8.16 3.58 -15.24
C PRO A 32 -9.57 3.01 -15.45
N GLY A 33 -10.30 2.72 -14.37
CA GLY A 33 -11.59 2.02 -14.37
C GLY A 33 -11.49 0.68 -13.64
N ASP A 34 -12.61 0.24 -13.08
CA ASP A 34 -12.66 -0.95 -12.21
C ASP A 34 -12.32 -2.24 -12.97
N ASP A 35 -12.49 -2.27 -14.30
CA ASP A 35 -12.19 -3.42 -15.18
C ASP A 35 -10.71 -3.57 -15.53
N TYR A 36 -9.87 -2.61 -15.10
CA TYR A 36 -8.44 -2.55 -15.42
C TYR A 36 -7.53 -2.71 -14.20
N VAL A 37 -8.10 -2.84 -13.01
CA VAL A 37 -7.36 -2.97 -11.75
C VAL A 37 -7.81 -4.22 -11.03
N ASP A 38 -6.87 -5.05 -10.60
CA ASP A 38 -7.12 -6.20 -9.73
C ASP A 38 -6.70 -5.92 -8.29
N PHE A 39 -5.68 -5.08 -8.09
CA PHE A 39 -5.07 -4.81 -6.78
C PHE A 39 -4.76 -3.33 -6.58
N ILE A 40 -5.08 -2.80 -5.40
CA ILE A 40 -4.79 -1.41 -5.04
C ILE A 40 -3.51 -1.39 -4.19
N GLY A 41 -2.45 -0.83 -4.76
CA GLY A 41 -1.16 -0.62 -4.11
C GLY A 41 -1.02 0.76 -3.48
N MET A 42 0.00 0.93 -2.65
CA MET A 42 0.55 2.24 -2.32
C MET A 42 2.08 2.16 -2.30
N ASP A 43 2.71 3.21 -2.82
CA ASP A 43 4.15 3.39 -2.77
C ASP A 43 4.46 4.46 -1.72
N SER A 44 5.22 4.11 -0.68
CA SER A 44 5.36 4.92 0.54
C SER A 44 6.78 4.82 1.11
N TYR A 45 7.64 5.77 0.73
CA TYR A 45 9.07 5.86 1.09
C TYR A 45 9.39 6.96 2.11
N GLN A 46 8.36 7.57 2.69
CA GLN A 46 8.40 8.63 3.71
C GLN A 46 9.15 8.30 5.03
N GLY A 47 9.93 7.22 5.08
CA GLY A 47 10.79 6.87 6.21
C GLY A 47 10.02 6.72 7.51
N ILE A 48 10.71 6.81 8.64
CA ILE A 48 10.25 6.69 10.04
C ILE A 48 9.00 7.51 10.46
N ASN A 49 8.33 8.23 9.55
CA ASN A 49 7.09 8.96 9.83
C ASN A 49 5.87 8.02 9.88
N ASN A 50 5.71 7.35 11.03
CA ASN A 50 4.62 6.41 11.27
C ASN A 50 3.22 7.04 11.11
N THR A 51 3.07 8.32 11.47
CA THR A 51 1.77 9.01 11.41
C THR A 51 1.24 9.07 9.98
N VAL A 52 2.08 9.45 9.02
CA VAL A 52 1.64 9.57 7.63
C VAL A 52 1.47 8.19 7.01
N PHE A 53 2.35 7.23 7.32
CA PHE A 53 2.22 5.85 6.87
C PHE A 53 0.87 5.23 7.31
N VAL A 54 0.53 5.32 8.60
CA VAL A 54 -0.75 4.81 9.14
C VAL A 54 -1.95 5.55 8.54
N THR A 55 -1.83 6.86 8.32
CA THR A 55 -2.89 7.66 7.68
C THR A 55 -3.18 7.15 6.28
N ASN A 56 -2.14 6.92 5.48
CA ASN A 56 -2.28 6.46 4.10
C ASN A 56 -2.71 4.99 4.04
N LEU A 57 -2.30 4.15 5.01
CA LEU A 57 -2.79 2.78 5.13
C LEU A 57 -4.31 2.74 5.41
N LYS A 58 -4.84 3.66 6.22
CA LYS A 58 -6.29 3.78 6.43
C LYS A 58 -7.01 4.21 5.15
N ALA A 59 -6.46 5.18 4.41
CA ALA A 59 -6.99 5.59 3.12
C ALA A 59 -6.99 4.44 2.10
N LEU A 60 -5.91 3.65 2.05
CA LEU A 60 -5.79 2.46 1.22
C LEU A 60 -6.88 1.43 1.53
N VAL A 61 -7.09 1.10 2.81
CA VAL A 61 -8.13 0.16 3.24
C VAL A 61 -9.53 0.68 2.89
N ASN A 62 -9.77 1.99 2.97
CA ASN A 62 -11.04 2.57 2.54
C ASN A 62 -11.24 2.47 1.03
N ALA A 63 -10.20 2.72 0.23
CA ALA A 63 -10.25 2.57 -1.22
C ALA A 63 -10.52 1.12 -1.62
N SER A 64 -9.84 0.17 -0.98
CA SER A 64 -10.06 -1.27 -1.13
C SER A 64 -11.51 -1.66 -0.90
N ARG A 65 -12.09 -1.21 0.23
CA ARG A 65 -13.49 -1.50 0.58
C ARG A 65 -14.47 -0.88 -0.41
N ALA A 66 -14.22 0.35 -0.85
CA ALA A 66 -15.09 1.04 -1.80
C ALA A 66 -15.06 0.42 -3.20
N LYS A 67 -13.90 -0.07 -3.65
CA LYS A 67 -13.72 -0.71 -4.96
C LYS A 67 -13.93 -2.21 -4.97
N LEU A 68 -14.08 -2.83 -3.79
CA LEU A 68 -14.17 -4.29 -3.61
C LEU A 68 -12.95 -5.02 -4.21
N LYS A 69 -11.74 -4.48 -3.99
CA LYS A 69 -10.48 -5.06 -4.50
C LYS A 69 -9.47 -5.25 -3.37
N PRO A 70 -8.63 -6.30 -3.41
CA PRO A 70 -7.54 -6.46 -2.45
C PRO A 70 -6.57 -5.28 -2.51
N CYS A 71 -5.87 -5.03 -1.40
CA CYS A 71 -4.90 -3.95 -1.31
C CYS A 71 -3.67 -4.30 -0.47
N GLY A 72 -2.61 -3.52 -0.65
CA GLY A 72 -1.40 -3.65 0.16
C GLY A 72 -0.36 -2.57 -0.14
N VAL A 73 0.68 -2.53 0.69
CA VAL A 73 1.84 -1.68 0.46
C VAL A 73 2.71 -2.36 -0.59
N THR A 74 2.77 -1.79 -1.79
CA THR A 74 3.51 -2.35 -2.93
C THR A 74 4.96 -1.95 -2.89
N GLU A 75 5.24 -0.75 -2.42
CA GLU A 75 6.60 -0.27 -2.20
C GLU A 75 6.73 0.49 -0.87
N THR A 76 7.83 0.22 -0.16
CA THR A 76 8.26 1.00 0.99
C THR A 76 9.73 0.76 1.25
N GLY A 77 10.33 1.59 2.09
CA GLY A 77 11.71 1.48 2.49
C GLY A 77 12.25 2.82 2.96
N VAL A 78 13.56 2.85 3.16
CA VAL A 78 14.30 4.03 3.60
C VAL A 78 15.22 4.44 2.47
N GLU A 79 15.17 5.72 2.08
CA GLU A 79 16.11 6.24 1.10
C GLU A 79 17.56 6.21 1.64
N GLY A 80 18.48 5.69 0.82
CA GLY A 80 19.91 5.68 1.11
C GLY A 80 20.29 4.78 2.29
N PHE A 81 20.47 3.49 2.06
CA PHE A 81 20.84 2.56 3.14
C PHE A 81 22.20 2.87 3.78
N SER A 82 22.25 2.89 5.12
CA SER A 82 23.50 2.78 5.90
C SER A 82 23.30 1.81 7.07
N LYS A 83 24.33 1.03 7.41
CA LYS A 83 24.25 -0.06 8.40
C LYS A 83 23.82 0.41 9.80
N SER A 84 24.10 1.67 10.15
CA SER A 84 23.70 2.28 11.43
C SER A 84 22.20 2.56 11.53
N ARG A 85 21.52 2.77 10.39
CA ARG A 85 20.11 3.15 10.38
C ARG A 85 19.17 1.98 10.67
N LEU A 86 19.54 0.73 10.34
CA LEU A 86 18.69 -0.46 10.45
C LEU A 86 18.25 -0.84 11.87
N LEU A 87 19.03 -0.51 12.90
CA LEU A 87 18.72 -0.91 14.28
C LEU A 87 17.58 -0.09 14.90
N ASP A 88 17.24 1.06 14.32
CA ASP A 88 16.16 1.94 14.78
C ASP A 88 14.83 1.70 14.04
N TYR A 89 14.81 0.84 13.01
CA TYR A 89 13.60 0.56 12.21
C TYR A 89 12.76 -0.57 12.81
N LYS A 90 11.65 -0.20 13.43
CA LYS A 90 10.52 -1.11 13.68
C LYS A 90 9.29 -0.54 12.99
N TYR A 91 8.94 -1.10 11.82
CA TYR A 91 7.62 -0.87 11.21
C TYR A 91 6.49 -1.44 12.07
N PHE A 92 6.80 -2.42 12.92
CA PHE A 92 5.86 -3.01 13.86
C PHE A 92 6.53 -3.11 15.24
N SER A 93 5.90 -2.54 16.25
CA SER A 93 6.26 -2.77 17.65
C SER A 93 5.83 -4.19 18.04
N SER A 94 6.47 -4.77 19.06
CA SER A 94 6.01 -6.04 19.65
C SER A 94 4.57 -5.98 20.18
N ASP A 95 4.07 -4.77 20.44
CA ASP A 95 2.72 -4.47 20.92
C ASP A 95 1.66 -4.42 19.81
N ASP A 96 2.05 -4.36 18.53
CA ASP A 96 1.13 -4.32 17.39
C ASP A 96 0.71 -5.72 16.92
N ARG A 97 1.15 -6.78 17.62
CA ARG A 97 0.72 -8.15 17.30
C ARG A 97 -0.76 -8.32 17.67
N PRO A 98 -1.60 -8.82 16.75
CA PRO A 98 -2.98 -9.14 17.10
C PRO A 98 -2.97 -10.14 18.26
N LYS A 99 -3.60 -9.76 19.38
CA LYS A 99 -3.83 -10.69 20.49
C LYS A 99 -4.66 -11.84 19.93
N SER A 100 -4.16 -13.06 20.04
CA SER A 100 -4.90 -14.26 19.64
C SER A 100 -6.22 -14.28 20.42
N GLN A 101 -7.33 -14.04 19.74
CA GLN A 101 -8.65 -14.37 20.28
C GLN A 101 -8.91 -15.83 19.91
N HIS A 102 -8.46 -16.72 20.78
CA HIS A 102 -8.93 -18.09 20.86
C HIS A 102 -9.48 -18.27 22.28
N ASP A 103 -10.79 -18.10 22.41
CA ASP A 103 -11.63 -18.77 23.40
C ASP A 103 -12.61 -19.66 22.62
#